data_AF-A0A5C7ST03-F1
#
_entry.id   AF-A0A5C7ST03-F1
#
_cell.length_a   1.000
_cell.length_b   1.000
_cell.length_c   1.000
_cell.angle_alpha   90.00
_cell.angle_beta   90.00
_cell.angle_gamma   90.00
#
_symmetry.space_group_name_H-M   'P 1'
#
loop_
_entity.id
_entity.type
_entity.pdbx_description
1 polymer ?
#
loop_
_entity_poly.entity_id
_entity_poly.type
_entity_poly.pdbx_seq_one_letter_code
_entity_poly.pdbx_strand_id
1 'polypeptide(L)'
;MERLIQANGQPRYGIFPAAPGEVNWRDFDFRSPMGRRLGALAKWRRFHQFQYFGLVSDELIGGCALADISLLTAGFVYLFHPASGRMIEREFKRPLGYGATFSQRPNDGICELRCGANLLRLSNNGLDKHLLVQLDDGTRIEAGFSEEDFQPMCISTPTAVNGWVYAQKVAGVRCRGSVRSELGDFDLQALDAFAHHDWSAGYMRPETFWNWAC
;
A
#
# COMPACT_ATOMS: atom_id res chain seq x y z
N MET A 1 10.33 -2.80 16.84
CA MET A 1 9.45 -1.97 17.69
C MET A 1 8.06 -2.56 17.62
N GLU A 2 7.35 -2.77 18.72
CA GLU A 2 6.02 -3.43 18.64
C GLU A 2 4.92 -2.47 18.16
N ARG A 3 4.86 -1.24 18.71
CA ARG A 3 3.83 -0.24 18.42
C ARG A 3 4.42 1.10 18.01
N LEU A 4 3.82 1.75 17.01
CA LEU A 4 4.26 3.07 16.53
C LEU A 4 3.85 4.21 17.48
N ILE A 5 2.61 4.20 17.97
CA ILE A 5 2.11 5.17 18.94
C ILE A 5 2.52 4.73 20.34
N GLN A 6 3.18 5.65 21.05
CA GLN A 6 3.73 5.44 22.37
C GLN A 6 2.68 5.62 23.46
N ALA A 7 3.02 5.21 24.69
CA ALA A 7 2.14 5.36 25.85
C ALA A 7 1.74 6.83 26.16
N ASN A 8 2.53 7.81 25.72
CA ASN A 8 2.20 9.23 25.82
C ASN A 8 1.21 9.71 24.74
N GLY A 9 0.70 8.81 23.90
CA GLY A 9 -0.24 9.12 22.82
C GLY A 9 0.38 9.79 21.60
N GLN A 10 1.71 9.88 21.51
CA GLN A 10 2.41 10.43 20.36
C GLN A 10 3.11 9.32 19.54
N PRO A 11 3.16 9.43 18.21
CA PRO A 11 3.96 8.53 17.39
C PRO A 11 5.44 8.68 17.74
N ARG A 12 6.22 7.63 17.49
CA ARG A 12 7.66 7.78 17.33
C ARG A 12 7.93 8.39 15.97
N TYR A 13 8.77 9.42 15.93
CA TYR A 13 9.19 10.07 14.70
C TYR A 13 10.63 9.68 14.35
N GLY A 14 10.97 9.82 13.07
CA GLY A 14 12.29 9.52 12.53
C GLY A 14 12.30 8.29 11.63
N ILE A 15 13.51 7.88 11.26
CA ILE A 15 13.77 6.68 10.46
C ILE A 15 14.01 5.51 11.40
N PHE A 16 13.46 4.35 11.08
CA PHE A 16 13.56 3.14 11.88
C PHE A 16 14.39 2.07 11.18
N PRO A 17 15.17 1.26 11.93
CA PRO A 17 15.88 0.12 11.37
C PRO A 17 14.95 -1.02 10.92
N ALA A 18 13.74 -1.07 11.48
CA ALA A 18 12.73 -2.07 11.17
C ALA A 18 11.33 -1.46 11.31
N ALA A 19 10.37 -2.02 10.56
CA ALA A 19 8.97 -1.64 10.65
C ALA A 19 8.40 -1.85 12.07
N PRO A 20 7.40 -1.06 12.50
CA PRO A 20 6.64 -1.37 13.69
C PRO A 20 5.83 -2.65 13.47
N GLY A 21 5.61 -3.44 14.52
CA GLY A 21 4.72 -4.60 14.46
C GLY A 21 3.28 -4.21 14.15
N GLU A 22 2.81 -3.10 14.74
CA GLU A 22 1.49 -2.54 14.52
C GLU A 22 1.52 -1.00 14.46
N VAL A 23 0.79 -0.44 13.50
CA VAL A 23 0.41 0.97 13.46
C VAL A 23 -0.89 1.16 14.25
N ASN A 24 -0.75 1.25 15.57
CA ASN A 24 -1.83 1.40 16.54
C ASN A 24 -2.44 2.82 16.56
N TRP A 25 -2.95 3.27 15.42
CA TRP A 25 -3.42 4.64 15.20
C TRP A 25 -4.50 5.12 16.17
N ARG A 26 -5.31 4.20 16.71
CA ARG A 26 -6.37 4.52 17.68
C ARG A 26 -5.84 5.10 18.99
N ASP A 27 -4.59 4.79 19.33
CA ASP A 27 -3.94 5.22 20.57
C ASP A 27 -3.42 6.68 20.48
N PHE A 28 -3.43 7.27 19.28
CA PHE A 28 -2.92 8.63 19.06
C PHE A 28 -3.77 9.66 19.81
N ASP A 29 -3.16 10.54 20.61
CA ASP A 29 -3.81 11.69 21.24
C ASP A 29 -4.09 12.77 20.19
N PHE A 30 -5.09 12.49 19.35
CA PHE A 30 -5.45 13.35 18.23
C PHE A 30 -6.15 14.61 18.72
N ARG A 31 -5.59 15.78 18.39
CA ARG A 31 -6.12 17.09 18.80
C ARG A 31 -6.41 17.98 17.61
N SER A 32 -7.33 18.92 17.77
CA SER A 32 -7.54 20.01 16.82
C SER A 32 -6.33 20.97 16.84
N PRO A 33 -6.19 21.85 15.84
CA PRO A 33 -5.15 22.89 15.86
C PRO A 33 -5.20 23.80 17.11
N MET A 34 -6.39 23.94 17.73
CA MET A 34 -6.58 24.71 18.96
C MET A 34 -6.47 23.85 20.24
N GLY A 35 -5.93 22.63 20.14
CA GLY A 35 -5.63 21.77 21.30
C GLY A 35 -6.79 20.93 21.84
N ARG A 36 -7.99 21.01 21.26
CA ARG A 36 -9.16 20.20 21.67
C ARG A 36 -8.96 18.72 21.29
N ARG A 37 -9.10 17.80 22.23
CA ARG A 37 -9.07 16.35 21.95
C ARG A 37 -10.20 15.93 21.00
N LEU A 38 -9.86 15.10 20.01
CA LEU A 38 -10.77 14.58 19.00
C LEU A 38 -11.15 13.14 19.32
N GLY A 39 -12.44 12.83 19.22
CA GLY A 39 -13.00 11.52 19.55
C GLY A 39 -12.75 10.45 18.47
N ALA A 40 -13.21 9.23 18.75
CA ALA A 40 -13.00 8.06 17.91
C ALA A 40 -13.50 8.23 16.46
N LEU A 41 -14.65 8.89 16.26
CA LEU A 41 -15.19 9.14 14.92
C LEU A 41 -14.27 10.06 14.09
N ALA A 42 -13.76 11.12 14.71
CA ALA A 42 -12.82 12.03 14.06
C ALA A 42 -11.48 11.32 13.77
N LYS A 43 -11.03 10.44 14.68
CA LYS A 43 -9.84 9.61 14.45
C LYS A 43 -10.04 8.68 13.24
N TRP A 44 -11.15 7.94 13.20
CA TRP A 44 -11.46 7.05 12.08
C TRP A 44 -11.55 7.81 10.76
N ARG A 45 -12.27 8.94 10.74
CA ARG A 45 -12.48 9.74 9.52
C ARG A 45 -11.21 10.34 8.93
N ARG A 46 -10.19 10.57 9.76
CA ARG A 46 -8.93 11.25 9.38
C ARG A 46 -7.75 10.30 9.23
N PHE A 47 -7.93 9.04 9.61
CA PHE A 47 -6.93 8.00 9.40
C PHE A 47 -7.08 7.44 7.99
N HIS A 48 -5.97 7.43 7.25
CA HIS A 48 -5.90 6.95 5.89
C HIS A 48 -4.75 5.96 5.75
N GLN A 49 -4.96 4.92 4.95
CA GLN A 49 -3.98 3.89 4.69
C GLN A 49 -3.88 3.61 3.19
N PHE A 50 -2.66 3.37 2.73
CA PHE A 50 -2.32 3.10 1.34
C PHE A 50 -1.36 1.92 1.30
N GLN A 51 -1.57 1.04 0.33
CA GLN A 51 -0.59 0.02 -0.01
C GLN A 51 -0.50 -0.10 -1.53
N TYR A 52 0.72 -0.10 -2.05
CA TYR A 52 1.00 -0.17 -3.47
C TYR A 52 2.10 -1.18 -3.73
N PHE A 53 1.95 -1.94 -4.81
CA PHE A 53 2.95 -2.84 -5.33
C PHE A 53 3.03 -2.60 -6.82
N GLY A 54 4.22 -2.28 -7.32
CA GLY A 54 4.46 -2.17 -8.75
C GLY A 54 5.52 -3.13 -9.22
N LEU A 55 5.49 -3.33 -10.54
CA LEU A 55 6.45 -4.11 -11.28
C LEU A 55 6.88 -3.33 -12.53
N VAL A 56 8.14 -3.45 -12.89
CA VAL A 56 8.74 -2.74 -14.02
C VAL A 56 9.80 -3.61 -14.68
N SER A 57 9.69 -3.77 -15.99
CA SER A 57 10.73 -4.28 -16.88
C SER A 57 10.67 -3.52 -18.21
N ASP A 58 11.59 -3.81 -19.11
CA ASP A 58 11.60 -3.21 -20.45
C ASP A 58 10.35 -3.59 -21.28
N GLU A 59 9.77 -4.77 -21.01
CA GLU A 59 8.61 -5.29 -21.74
C GLU A 59 7.27 -5.04 -21.03
N LEU A 60 7.27 -4.91 -19.71
CA LEU A 60 6.03 -4.82 -18.94
C LEU A 60 6.16 -3.88 -17.74
N ILE A 61 5.22 -2.94 -17.66
CA ILE A 61 5.08 -2.03 -16.53
C ILE A 61 3.71 -2.26 -15.91
N GLY A 62 3.63 -2.36 -14.60
CA GLY A 62 2.35 -2.57 -13.94
C GLY A 62 2.35 -2.19 -12.48
N GLY A 63 1.16 -2.15 -11.91
CA GLY A 63 1.03 -1.96 -10.48
C GLY A 63 -0.40 -2.06 -9.99
N CYS A 64 -0.51 -2.25 -8.67
CA CYS A 64 -1.77 -2.35 -7.96
C CYS A 64 -1.69 -1.53 -6.69
N ALA A 65 -2.65 -0.62 -6.49
CA ALA A 65 -2.80 0.20 -5.31
C ALA A 65 -4.13 -0.11 -4.61
N LEU A 66 -4.10 -0.17 -3.28
CA LEU A 66 -5.26 -0.15 -2.40
C LEU A 66 -5.16 1.05 -1.47
N ALA A 67 -6.25 1.80 -1.34
CA ALA A 67 -6.33 2.96 -0.48
C ALA A 67 -7.63 2.93 0.33
N ASP A 68 -7.52 3.06 1.65
CA ASP A 68 -8.65 3.30 2.54
C ASP A 68 -8.59 4.74 3.07
N ILE A 69 -9.56 5.55 2.66
CA ILE A 69 -9.74 6.93 3.12
C ILE A 69 -11.03 7.08 3.95
N SER A 70 -11.34 6.04 4.73
CA SER A 70 -12.45 5.90 5.68
C SER A 70 -13.84 5.83 5.07
N LEU A 71 -14.25 6.85 4.30
CA LEU A 71 -15.56 6.84 3.62
C LEU A 71 -15.52 6.13 2.27
N LEU A 72 -14.34 5.97 1.71
CA LEU A 72 -14.12 5.36 0.41
C LEU A 72 -12.91 4.46 0.51
N THR A 73 -13.07 3.25 0.01
CA THR A 73 -11.94 2.41 -0.37
C THR A 73 -11.81 2.44 -1.87
N ALA A 74 -10.60 2.71 -2.34
CA ALA A 74 -10.24 2.65 -3.75
C ALA A 74 -9.24 1.51 -3.98
N GLY A 75 -9.40 0.82 -5.10
CA GLY A 75 -8.41 -0.12 -5.62
C GLY A 75 -8.18 0.20 -7.08
N PHE A 76 -6.93 0.18 -7.51
CA PHE A 76 -6.54 0.46 -8.89
C PHE A 76 -5.49 -0.54 -9.30
N VAL A 77 -5.61 -1.06 -10.51
CA VAL A 77 -4.59 -1.91 -11.14
C VAL A 77 -4.40 -1.47 -12.59
N TYR A 78 -3.15 -1.53 -13.04
CA TYR A 78 -2.79 -1.31 -14.42
C TYR A 78 -1.67 -2.24 -14.88
N LEU A 79 -1.69 -2.54 -16.18
CA LEU A 79 -0.62 -3.21 -16.92
C LEU A 79 -0.43 -2.45 -18.23
N PHE A 80 0.81 -2.15 -18.56
CA PHE A 80 1.21 -1.44 -19.75
C PHE A 80 2.33 -2.22 -20.44
N HIS A 81 2.17 -2.47 -21.73
CA HIS A 81 3.14 -3.16 -22.56
C HIS A 81 3.77 -2.14 -23.54
N PRO A 82 4.97 -1.60 -23.24
CA PRO A 82 5.55 -0.48 -23.98
C PRO A 82 5.69 -0.75 -25.48
N ALA A 83 6.10 -1.96 -25.87
CA ALA A 83 6.34 -2.30 -27.27
C ALA A 83 5.07 -2.24 -28.15
N SER A 84 3.89 -2.45 -27.57
CA SER A 84 2.60 -2.33 -28.30
C SER A 84 1.84 -1.04 -27.98
N GLY A 85 2.24 -0.29 -26.95
CA GLY A 85 1.52 0.87 -26.44
C GLY A 85 0.15 0.54 -25.82
N ARG A 86 -0.17 -0.73 -25.61
CA ARG A 86 -1.45 -1.16 -25.03
C ARG A 86 -1.43 -1.09 -23.51
N MET A 87 -2.55 -0.70 -22.92
CA MET A 87 -2.75 -0.61 -21.47
C MET A 87 -4.05 -1.30 -21.06
N ILE A 88 -3.99 -2.08 -19.99
CA ILE A 88 -5.13 -2.55 -19.21
C ILE A 88 -5.17 -1.71 -17.95
N GLU A 89 -6.32 -1.13 -17.64
CA GLU A 89 -6.55 -0.43 -16.38
C GLU A 89 -7.91 -0.82 -15.78
N ARG A 90 -7.97 -0.95 -14.45
CA ARG A 90 -9.21 -1.13 -13.71
C ARG A 90 -9.17 -0.30 -12.43
N GLU A 91 -10.29 0.35 -12.15
CA GLU A 91 -10.50 1.11 -10.93
C GLU A 91 -11.75 0.61 -10.21
N PHE A 92 -11.64 0.46 -8.90
CA PHE A 92 -12.70 0.01 -8.01
C PHE A 92 -12.89 1.05 -6.91
N LYS A 93 -14.14 1.43 -6.66
CA LYS A 93 -14.52 2.38 -5.61
C LYS A 93 -15.65 1.77 -4.78
N ARG A 94 -15.40 1.57 -3.48
CA ARG A 94 -16.37 0.96 -2.55
C ARG A 94 -16.63 1.91 -1.38
N PRO A 95 -17.90 2.22 -1.07
CA PRO A 95 -18.21 3.06 0.08
C PRO A 95 -17.92 2.32 1.38
N LEU A 96 -17.46 3.07 2.38
CA LEU A 96 -17.34 2.62 3.78
C LEU A 96 -16.57 1.31 3.97
N GLY A 97 -15.52 1.06 3.18
CA GLY A 97 -14.73 -0.17 3.30
C GLY A 97 -15.45 -1.45 2.86
N TYR A 98 -16.59 -1.35 2.17
CA TYR A 98 -17.36 -2.54 1.80
C TYR A 98 -16.55 -3.48 0.89
N GLY A 99 -16.38 -4.72 1.34
CA GLY A 99 -15.61 -5.73 0.62
C GLY A 99 -14.10 -5.53 0.71
N ALA A 100 -13.63 -4.70 1.64
CA ALA A 100 -12.21 -4.42 1.83
C ALA A 100 -11.72 -4.81 3.23
N THR A 101 -10.46 -5.22 3.32
CA THR A 101 -9.75 -5.48 4.58
C THR A 101 -8.42 -4.75 4.51
N PHE A 102 -8.03 -4.06 5.60
CA PHE A 102 -6.75 -3.37 5.70
C PHE A 102 -6.07 -3.68 7.04
N SER A 103 -5.03 -4.51 6.99
CA SER A 103 -4.20 -4.78 8.17
C SER A 103 -3.36 -3.57 8.56
N GLN A 104 -3.25 -3.32 9.86
CA GLN A 104 -2.39 -2.28 10.43
C GLN A 104 -0.98 -2.76 10.74
N ARG A 105 -0.62 -3.96 10.28
CA ARG A 105 0.69 -4.58 10.47
C ARG A 105 1.47 -4.52 9.15
N PRO A 106 2.49 -3.65 9.04
CA PRO A 106 3.23 -3.47 7.79
C PRO A 106 3.90 -4.74 7.25
N ASN A 107 4.37 -5.63 8.13
CA ASN A 107 5.08 -6.85 7.73
C ASN A 107 4.29 -8.15 7.93
N ASP A 108 3.12 -8.13 8.58
CA ASP A 108 2.37 -9.35 8.92
C ASP A 108 0.87 -9.10 8.76
N GLY A 109 0.41 -9.03 7.51
CA GLY A 109 -0.92 -8.53 7.24
C GLY A 109 -1.36 -8.63 5.79
N ILE A 110 -2.67 -8.49 5.60
CA ILE A 110 -3.32 -8.49 4.29
C ILE A 110 -4.07 -7.18 4.12
N CYS A 111 -3.90 -6.57 2.94
CA CYS A 111 -4.81 -5.57 2.41
C CYS A 111 -5.50 -6.17 1.18
N GLU A 112 -6.83 -6.22 1.19
CA GLU A 112 -7.60 -6.76 0.07
C GLU A 112 -8.84 -5.96 -0.25
N LEU A 113 -9.25 -6.04 -1.52
CA LEU A 113 -10.50 -5.49 -2.04
C LEU A 113 -11.15 -6.54 -2.95
N ARG A 114 -12.41 -6.87 -2.65
CA ARG A 114 -13.25 -7.78 -3.44
C ARG A 114 -14.44 -7.03 -4.01
N CYS A 115 -14.64 -7.16 -5.32
CA CYS A 115 -15.76 -6.55 -6.02
C CYS A 115 -16.29 -7.48 -7.12
N GLY A 116 -17.35 -8.23 -6.83
CA GLY A 116 -17.87 -9.25 -7.74
C GLY A 116 -16.84 -10.37 -7.94
N ALA A 117 -16.49 -10.66 -9.19
CA ALA A 117 -15.44 -11.63 -9.53
C ALA A 117 -14.01 -11.07 -9.43
N ASN A 118 -13.86 -9.77 -9.11
CA ASN A 118 -12.57 -9.11 -9.02
C ASN A 118 -11.98 -9.20 -7.60
N LEU A 119 -10.68 -9.48 -7.51
CA LEU A 119 -9.88 -9.52 -6.30
C LEU A 119 -8.56 -8.77 -6.50
N LEU A 120 -8.29 -7.81 -5.63
CA LEU A 120 -6.98 -7.22 -5.43
C LEU A 120 -6.51 -7.58 -4.03
N ARG A 121 -5.36 -8.23 -3.88
CA ARG A 121 -4.83 -8.64 -2.58
C ARG A 121 -3.33 -8.38 -2.51
N LEU A 122 -2.92 -7.64 -1.50
CA LEU A 122 -1.54 -7.45 -1.10
C LEU A 122 -1.33 -8.15 0.25
N SER A 123 -0.41 -9.10 0.31
CA SER A 123 -0.11 -9.85 1.53
C SER A 123 1.36 -9.75 1.89
N ASN A 124 1.61 -9.41 3.15
CA ASN A 124 2.94 -9.24 3.71
C ASN A 124 3.13 -10.32 4.78
N ASN A 125 4.18 -11.14 4.63
CA ASN A 125 4.52 -12.22 5.54
C ASN A 125 5.99 -12.11 5.94
N GLY A 126 6.25 -11.41 7.04
CA GLY A 126 7.60 -11.03 7.44
C GLY A 126 8.29 -10.22 6.35
N LEU A 127 9.34 -10.81 5.78
CA LEU A 127 10.17 -10.22 4.73
C LEU A 127 9.58 -10.42 3.33
N ASP A 128 8.68 -11.39 3.14
CA ASP A 128 8.06 -11.64 1.85
C ASP A 128 6.86 -10.71 1.61
N LYS A 129 6.81 -10.12 0.42
CA LYS A 129 5.72 -9.27 -0.06
C LYS A 129 5.12 -9.89 -1.31
N HIS A 130 3.80 -9.99 -1.35
CA HIS A 130 3.08 -10.64 -2.44
C HIS A 130 1.89 -9.80 -2.90
N LEU A 131 1.67 -9.81 -4.21
CA LEU A 131 0.53 -9.25 -4.91
C LEU A 131 -0.20 -10.37 -5.64
N LEU A 132 -1.52 -10.44 -5.44
CA LEU A 132 -2.45 -11.23 -6.22
C LEU A 132 -3.55 -10.31 -6.78
N VAL A 133 -3.67 -10.29 -8.10
CA VAL A 133 -4.79 -9.68 -8.80
C VAL A 133 -5.51 -10.74 -9.60
N GLN A 134 -6.83 -10.75 -9.52
CA GLN A 134 -7.72 -11.54 -10.37
C GLN A 134 -8.84 -10.63 -10.85
N LEU A 135 -8.98 -10.48 -12.16
CA LEU A 135 -10.02 -9.68 -12.78
C LEU A 135 -11.02 -10.56 -13.53
N ASP A 136 -12.23 -10.04 -13.71
CA ASP A 136 -13.32 -10.70 -14.43
C ASP A 136 -13.06 -10.91 -15.94
N ASP A 137 -12.15 -10.13 -16.52
CA ASP A 137 -11.66 -10.29 -17.90
C ASP A 137 -10.62 -11.41 -18.07
N GLY A 138 -10.29 -12.14 -17.00
CA GLY A 138 -9.30 -13.22 -17.01
C GLY A 138 -7.87 -12.77 -16.68
N THR A 139 -7.64 -11.46 -16.49
CA THR A 139 -6.33 -10.95 -16.07
C THR A 139 -5.96 -11.48 -14.68
N ARG A 140 -4.75 -12.04 -14.56
CA ARG A 140 -4.18 -12.53 -13.31
C ARG A 140 -2.74 -12.04 -13.15
N ILE A 141 -2.45 -11.42 -12.01
CA ILE A 141 -1.10 -11.00 -11.64
C ILE A 141 -0.75 -11.71 -10.35
N GLU A 142 0.35 -12.46 -10.36
CA GLU A 142 0.97 -12.99 -9.17
C GLU A 142 2.40 -12.50 -9.15
N ALA A 143 2.70 -11.61 -8.21
CA ALA A 143 4.03 -11.02 -8.09
C ALA A 143 4.46 -11.08 -6.63
N GLY A 144 5.77 -11.13 -6.40
CA GLY A 144 6.32 -11.00 -5.07
C GLY A 144 7.81 -10.81 -5.08
N PHE A 145 8.35 -10.44 -3.92
CA PHE A 145 9.78 -10.31 -3.67
C PHE A 145 10.06 -10.56 -2.18
N SER A 146 11.34 -10.73 -1.85
CA SER A 146 11.82 -10.86 -0.47
C SER A 146 12.66 -9.64 -0.07
N GLU A 147 12.54 -9.21 1.17
CA GLU A 147 13.33 -8.15 1.81
C GLU A 147 14.57 -8.68 2.56
N GLU A 148 15.03 -9.91 2.29
CA GLU A 148 16.18 -10.52 3.00
C GLU A 148 17.52 -9.79 2.76
N ASP A 149 17.73 -9.28 1.55
CA ASP A 149 19.04 -8.77 1.12
C ASP A 149 19.23 -7.27 1.35
N PHE A 150 18.22 -6.57 1.86
CA PHE A 150 18.26 -5.11 2.03
C PHE A 150 17.37 -4.65 3.18
N GLN A 151 17.57 -3.40 3.61
CA GLN A 151 16.73 -2.79 4.64
C GLN A 151 15.68 -1.87 3.97
N PRO A 152 14.37 -2.12 4.13
CA PRO A 152 13.34 -1.21 3.64
C PRO A 152 13.44 0.14 4.36
N MET A 153 13.07 1.23 3.68
CA MET A 153 13.03 2.55 4.30
C MET A 153 11.75 2.68 5.12
N CYS A 154 11.87 2.59 6.44
CA CYS A 154 10.78 2.82 7.38
C CYS A 154 10.93 4.20 8.03
N ILE A 155 9.95 5.09 7.83
CA ILE A 155 10.00 6.45 8.34
C ILE A 155 8.66 6.88 8.92
N SER A 156 8.67 7.62 10.02
CA SER A 156 7.50 8.36 10.48
C SER A 156 7.81 9.83 10.66
N THR A 157 6.98 10.68 10.06
CA THR A 157 7.14 12.13 10.07
C THR A 157 5.88 12.81 10.60
N PRO A 158 6.01 13.98 11.26
CA PRO A 158 4.86 14.83 11.53
C PRO A 158 4.25 15.31 10.21
N THR A 159 2.93 15.45 10.20
CA THR A 159 2.16 15.93 9.05
C THR A 159 1.29 17.09 9.51
N ALA A 160 1.66 18.30 9.10
CA ALA A 160 1.07 19.54 9.61
C ALA A 160 1.17 19.65 11.15
N VAL A 161 0.27 20.43 11.77
CA VAL A 161 0.31 20.74 13.20
C VAL A 161 -0.12 19.56 14.08
N ASN A 162 -0.98 18.67 13.57
CA ASN A 162 -1.70 17.69 14.40
C ASN A 162 -1.81 16.29 13.77
N GLY A 163 -1.07 16.02 12.70
CA GLY A 163 -1.05 14.73 12.03
C GLY A 163 0.35 14.13 12.00
N TRP A 164 0.42 12.91 11.49
CA TRP A 164 1.66 12.17 11.26
C TRP A 164 1.42 11.15 10.17
N VAL A 165 2.49 10.72 9.51
CA VAL A 165 2.46 9.63 8.54
C VAL A 165 3.60 8.69 8.83
N TYR A 166 3.33 7.39 8.74
CA TYR A 166 4.32 6.36 8.59
C TYR A 166 4.35 5.89 7.13
N ALA A 167 5.54 5.66 6.61
CA ALA A 167 5.75 5.04 5.31
C ALA A 167 6.86 3.97 5.40
N GLN A 168 6.64 2.86 4.71
CA GLN A 168 7.61 1.82 4.42
C GLN A 168 7.73 1.72 2.91
N LYS A 169 8.93 1.97 2.40
CA LYS A 169 9.18 2.00 0.95
C LYS A 169 10.32 1.07 0.56
N VAL A 170 10.11 0.37 -0.53
CA VAL A 170 11.05 -0.52 -1.21
C VAL A 170 11.00 -0.23 -2.70
N ALA A 171 12.15 -0.18 -3.35
CA ALA A 171 12.22 0.03 -4.80
C ALA A 171 13.42 -0.72 -5.39
N GLY A 172 13.28 -1.15 -6.65
CA GLY A 172 14.36 -1.75 -7.42
C GLY A 172 14.75 -3.15 -6.96
N VAL A 173 13.79 -3.97 -6.51
CA VAL A 173 14.04 -5.34 -6.02
C VAL A 173 13.64 -6.36 -7.06
N ARG A 174 14.37 -7.47 -7.21
CA ARG A 174 13.99 -8.53 -8.14
C ARG A 174 12.60 -9.07 -7.86
N CYS A 175 11.75 -9.05 -8.89
CA CYS A 175 10.39 -9.52 -8.83
C CYS A 175 10.31 -10.96 -9.33
N ARG A 176 9.49 -11.78 -8.67
CA ARG A 176 9.17 -13.15 -9.09
C ARG A 176 7.67 -13.32 -9.26
N GLY A 177 7.28 -14.22 -10.16
CA GLY A 177 5.90 -14.60 -10.38
C GLY A 177 5.51 -14.52 -11.86
N SER A 178 4.22 -14.32 -12.13
CA SER A 178 3.71 -14.32 -13.50
C SER A 178 2.54 -13.35 -13.69
N VAL A 179 2.41 -12.85 -14.91
CA VAL A 179 1.28 -12.04 -15.37
C VAL A 179 0.63 -12.75 -16.54
N ARG A 180 -0.70 -12.88 -16.51
CA ARG A 180 -1.51 -13.42 -17.61
C ARG A 180 -2.63 -12.45 -17.92
N SER A 181 -2.75 -12.04 -19.17
CA SER A 181 -3.75 -11.06 -19.61
C SER A 181 -3.92 -11.10 -21.13
N GLU A 182 -4.81 -10.26 -21.66
CA GLU A 182 -4.90 -10.02 -23.12
C GLU A 182 -3.66 -9.34 -23.74
N LEU A 183 -2.70 -8.89 -22.93
CA LEU A 183 -1.38 -8.41 -23.39
C LEU A 183 -0.39 -9.55 -23.63
N GLY A 184 -0.65 -10.73 -23.04
CA GLY A 184 0.23 -11.89 -23.10
C GLY A 184 0.41 -12.57 -21.75
N ASP A 185 1.22 -13.62 -21.77
CA ASP A 185 1.70 -14.35 -20.61
C ASP A 185 3.18 -14.01 -20.38
N PHE A 186 3.49 -13.52 -19.19
CA PHE A 186 4.82 -13.04 -18.83
C PHE A 186 5.30 -13.72 -17.56
N ASP A 187 6.52 -14.25 -17.59
CA ASP A 187 7.25 -14.67 -16.40
C ASP A 187 8.12 -13.50 -15.91
N LEU A 188 7.88 -13.05 -14.68
CA LEU A 188 8.52 -11.84 -14.16
C LEU A 188 10.03 -12.03 -13.94
N GLN A 189 10.49 -13.25 -13.70
CA GLN A 189 11.93 -13.52 -13.56
C GLN A 189 12.61 -13.55 -14.92
N ALA A 190 11.96 -14.17 -15.93
CA ALA A 190 12.48 -14.21 -17.29
C ALA A 190 12.56 -12.81 -17.93
N LEU A 191 11.66 -11.91 -17.54
CA LEU A 191 11.66 -10.50 -17.96
C LEU A 191 12.66 -9.62 -17.20
N ASP A 192 13.44 -10.17 -16.28
CA ASP A 192 14.34 -9.41 -15.41
C ASP A 192 13.61 -8.29 -14.63
N ALA A 193 12.33 -8.51 -14.29
CA ALA A 193 11.48 -7.47 -13.72
C ALA A 193 11.92 -7.07 -12.31
N PHE A 194 11.77 -5.78 -12.03
CA PHE A 194 11.91 -5.20 -10.70
C PHE A 194 10.55 -4.91 -10.09
N ALA A 195 10.49 -4.90 -8.77
CA ALA A 195 9.33 -4.54 -7.97
C ALA A 195 9.66 -3.40 -7.02
N HIS A 196 8.60 -2.69 -6.65
CA HIS A 196 8.59 -1.69 -5.60
C HIS A 196 7.33 -1.85 -4.77
N HIS A 197 7.43 -1.49 -3.51
CA HIS A 197 6.35 -1.59 -2.54
C HIS A 197 6.30 -0.33 -1.69
N ASP A 198 5.09 0.13 -1.44
CA ASP A 198 4.79 1.23 -0.53
C ASP A 198 3.69 0.78 0.42
N TRP A 199 3.95 0.87 1.71
CA TRP A 199 2.93 0.79 2.74
C TRP A 199 2.95 2.08 3.53
N SER A 200 1.85 2.80 3.56
CA SER A 200 1.77 4.09 4.24
C SER A 200 0.47 4.22 5.01
N ALA A 201 0.53 4.79 6.21
CA ALA A 201 -0.66 5.06 7.00
C ALA A 201 -0.48 6.25 7.94
N GLY A 202 -1.57 6.95 8.23
CA GLY A 202 -1.54 8.00 9.25
C GLY A 202 -2.65 9.03 9.12
N TYR A 203 -2.45 10.14 9.83
CA TYR A 203 -3.32 11.30 9.84
C TYR A 203 -2.80 12.34 8.83
N MET A 204 -3.21 12.16 7.58
CA MET A 204 -2.72 12.95 6.46
C MET A 204 -3.43 14.31 6.32
N ARG A 205 -2.84 15.19 5.51
CA ARG A 205 -3.53 16.42 5.09
C ARG A 205 -4.70 16.05 4.17
N PRO A 206 -5.86 16.74 4.27
CA PRO A 206 -6.96 16.55 3.34
C PRO A 206 -6.57 16.86 1.89
N GLU A 207 -5.69 17.85 1.72
CA GLU A 207 -5.14 18.25 0.42
C GLU A 207 -3.75 17.66 0.29
N THR A 208 -3.60 16.72 -0.64
CA THR A 208 -2.32 16.10 -0.97
C THR A 208 -2.22 16.00 -2.49
N PHE A 209 -1.06 16.35 -3.03
CA PHE A 209 -0.72 16.14 -4.45
C PHE A 209 0.32 15.04 -4.53
N TRP A 210 0.10 14.06 -5.40
CA TRP A 210 0.95 12.89 -5.53
C TRP A 210 1.66 12.90 -6.87
N ASN A 211 2.98 12.90 -6.84
CA ASN A 211 3.83 12.61 -7.99
C ASN A 211 4.49 11.26 -7.74
N TRP A 212 4.11 10.25 -8.50
CA TRP A 212 4.75 8.94 -8.47
C TRP A 212 5.71 8.86 -9.64
N ALA A 213 6.99 8.72 -9.35
CA ALA A 213 8.00 8.30 -10.32
C ALA A 213 8.64 7.05 -9.71
N CYS A 214 8.63 5.95 -10.46
CA CYS A 214 9.31 4.72 -10.13
C CYS A 214 10.45 4.56 -11.11
#